data_AF-A0A7Y8GXM4-F1
#
_entry.id   AF-A0A7Y8GXM4-F1
#
_cell.length_a   1.000
_cell.length_b   1.000
_cell.length_c   1.000
_cell.angle_alpha   90.00
_cell.angle_beta   90.00
_cell.angle_gamma   90.00
#
_symmetry.space_group_name_H-M   'P 1'
#
loop_
_entity.id
_entity.type
_entity.pdbx_description
1 polymer ?
#
loop_
_entity_poly.entity_id
_entity_poly.type
_entity_poly.pdbx_seq_one_letter_code
_entity_poly.pdbx_strand_id
1 'polypeptide(L)'
;MNLASLLSIPPLSKIQVSSKAVIRDASAFGAPMVLPFWYFQCEWECLLELRSPGGYMARVSPLDVCDVVLADPLIVDAMPRVRFLQRLSLSPQERLSSHGAHLYEPAHVMWVAKDKWGRVDAVHVRFVDGAFNDVPGPIACGVSDESRAFLNTVAKRDRLPVVKCRDRASSCSLSRERPEYRKARQDFSTLVRSSVNVIQPSAAGHVSA
;
A
#
# COMPACT_ATOMS: atom_id res chain seq x y z
N MET A 1 -13.56 -16.06 9.31
CA MET A 1 -12.74 -16.43 8.14
C MET A 1 -12.99 -15.36 7.07
N ASN A 2 -11.99 -14.55 6.74
CA ASN A 2 -12.13 -13.39 5.83
C ASN A 2 -11.54 -13.70 4.43
N LEU A 3 -11.96 -12.95 3.41
CA LEU A 3 -11.60 -13.12 2.00
C LEU A 3 -10.08 -13.11 1.74
N ALA A 4 -9.29 -12.27 2.42
CA ALA A 4 -7.84 -12.20 2.25
C ALA A 4 -7.14 -13.44 2.81
N SER A 5 -7.62 -13.96 3.94
CA SER A 5 -7.18 -15.26 4.48
C SER A 5 -7.55 -16.42 3.54
N LEU A 6 -8.71 -16.34 2.87
CA LEU A 6 -9.15 -17.34 1.89
C LEU A 6 -8.36 -17.28 0.57
N LEU A 7 -7.98 -16.08 0.13
CA LEU A 7 -7.29 -15.82 -1.14
C LEU A 7 -5.76 -15.75 -1.00
N SER A 8 -5.22 -15.88 0.22
CA SER A 8 -3.79 -15.79 0.51
C SER A 8 -3.12 -14.59 -0.17
N ILE A 9 -3.77 -13.42 -0.11
CA ILE A 9 -3.31 -12.22 -0.83
C ILE A 9 -1.94 -11.79 -0.25
N PRO A 10 -0.85 -11.79 -1.06
CA PRO A 10 0.46 -11.39 -0.56
C PRO A 10 0.52 -9.88 -0.32
N PRO A 11 1.35 -9.42 0.64
CA PRO A 11 1.66 -8.00 0.82
C PRO A 11 2.01 -7.31 -0.50
N LEU A 12 1.62 -6.04 -0.64
CA LEU A 12 1.82 -5.22 -1.84
C LEU A 12 1.00 -5.63 -3.07
N SER A 13 0.11 -6.61 -2.96
CA SER A 13 -0.91 -6.82 -4.00
C SER A 13 -1.76 -5.56 -4.19
N LYS A 14 -2.14 -5.25 -5.42
CA LYS A 14 -2.93 -4.07 -5.74
C LYS A 14 -4.41 -4.40 -5.65
N ILE A 15 -5.13 -3.67 -4.80
CA ILE A 15 -6.56 -3.83 -4.54
C ILE A 15 -7.29 -2.61 -5.07
N GLN A 16 -8.25 -2.84 -5.95
CA GLN A 16 -9.20 -1.82 -6.38
C GLN A 16 -10.42 -1.88 -5.48
N VAL A 17 -10.83 -0.74 -4.93
CA VAL A 17 -11.95 -0.65 -3.99
C VAL A 17 -13.00 0.35 -4.44
N SER A 18 -14.28 0.03 -4.20
CA SER A 18 -15.44 0.88 -4.49
C SER A 18 -15.91 1.70 -3.28
N SER A 19 -15.12 1.77 -2.22
CA SER A 19 -15.47 2.49 -1.00
C SER A 19 -15.53 4.01 -1.22
N LYS A 20 -16.67 4.64 -0.87
CA LYS A 20 -16.87 6.10 -0.97
C LYS A 20 -15.77 6.91 -0.26
N ALA A 21 -15.27 6.43 0.88
CA ALA A 21 -14.20 7.10 1.63
C ALA A 21 -12.89 7.12 0.81
N VAL A 22 -12.50 5.97 0.27
CA VAL A 22 -11.29 5.84 -0.56
C VAL A 22 -11.44 6.62 -1.87
N ILE A 23 -12.62 6.64 -2.46
CA ILE A 23 -12.93 7.40 -3.68
C ILE A 23 -12.85 8.90 -3.42
N ARG A 24 -13.44 9.38 -2.31
CA ARG A 24 -13.38 10.80 -1.93
C ARG A 24 -11.94 11.24 -1.73
N ASP A 25 -11.16 10.45 -1.01
CA ASP A 25 -9.76 10.76 -0.75
C ASP A 25 -8.94 10.72 -2.05
N ALA A 26 -9.19 9.77 -2.94
CA ALA A 26 -8.59 9.73 -4.27
C ALA A 26 -8.95 10.95 -5.13
N SER A 27 -10.21 11.40 -5.05
CA SER A 27 -10.75 12.53 -5.82
C SER A 27 -10.19 13.88 -5.37
N ALA A 28 -9.83 14.01 -4.08
CA ALA A 28 -9.17 15.20 -3.54
C ALA A 28 -7.80 15.48 -4.20
N PHE A 29 -7.24 14.51 -4.93
CA PHE A 29 -5.96 14.61 -5.64
C PHE A 29 -6.09 14.82 -7.16
N GLY A 30 -7.28 15.17 -7.67
CA GLY A 30 -7.46 15.65 -9.04
C GLY A 30 -7.27 14.58 -10.15
N ALA A 31 -7.28 13.29 -9.80
CA ALA A 31 -7.24 12.22 -10.80
C ALA A 31 -8.63 11.99 -11.42
N PRO A 32 -8.75 11.83 -12.75
CA PRO A 32 -10.03 11.51 -13.40
C PRO A 32 -10.59 10.18 -12.86
N MET A 33 -11.92 10.04 -12.92
CA MET A 33 -12.81 8.97 -12.40
C MET A 33 -12.39 7.51 -12.66
N VAL A 34 -11.21 7.11 -12.20
CA VAL A 34 -10.71 5.74 -12.21
C VAL A 34 -10.48 5.36 -10.76
N LEU A 35 -11.20 4.35 -10.26
CA LEU A 35 -11.00 3.84 -8.90
C LEU A 35 -9.52 3.44 -8.74
N PRO A 36 -8.77 4.08 -7.84
CA PRO A 36 -7.33 3.84 -7.74
C PRO A 36 -7.04 2.47 -7.16
N PHE A 37 -5.95 1.86 -7.62
CA PHE A 37 -5.36 0.72 -6.93
C PHE A 37 -4.57 1.17 -5.70
N TRP A 38 -4.79 0.49 -4.59
CA TRP A 38 -4.06 0.65 -3.34
C TRP A 38 -3.33 -0.65 -3.00
N TYR A 39 -2.26 -0.56 -2.23
CA TYR A 39 -1.45 -1.71 -1.86
C TYR A 39 -2.00 -2.37 -0.62
N PHE A 40 -2.30 -3.66 -0.69
CA PHE A 40 -2.63 -4.48 0.46
C PHE A 40 -1.46 -4.51 1.45
N GLN A 41 -1.76 -4.33 2.73
CA GLN A 41 -0.79 -4.38 3.81
C GLN A 41 -1.04 -5.64 4.65
N CYS A 42 -2.12 -5.67 5.40
CA CYS A 42 -2.46 -6.81 6.24
C CYS A 42 -3.96 -6.86 6.51
N GLU A 43 -4.41 -7.95 7.14
CA GLU A 43 -5.74 -8.04 7.72
C GLU A 43 -5.73 -7.39 9.12
N TRP A 44 -6.75 -6.61 9.44
CA TRP A 44 -6.96 -5.99 10.75
C TRP A 44 -8.43 -6.07 11.12
N GLU A 45 -8.78 -6.82 12.16
CA GLU A 45 -10.17 -6.94 12.67
C GLU A 45 -11.21 -7.20 11.55
N CYS A 46 -10.96 -8.21 10.71
CA CYS A 46 -11.76 -8.58 9.54
C CYS A 46 -11.78 -7.56 8.38
N LEU A 47 -11.10 -6.42 8.51
CA LEU A 47 -10.91 -5.44 7.45
C LEU A 47 -9.57 -5.64 6.74
N LEU A 48 -9.48 -5.11 5.52
CA LEU A 48 -8.23 -5.02 4.77
C LEU A 48 -7.58 -3.67 5.04
N GLU A 49 -6.37 -3.68 5.59
CA GLU A 49 -5.55 -2.48 5.66
C GLU A 49 -4.85 -2.27 4.32
N LEU A 50 -5.17 -1.15 3.67
CA LEU A 50 -4.65 -0.75 2.37
C LEU A 50 -3.86 0.54 2.50
N ARG A 51 -2.89 0.73 1.61
CA ARG A 51 -2.10 1.95 1.56
C ARG A 51 -1.99 2.49 0.14
N SER A 52 -2.26 3.78 -0.02
CA SER A 52 -2.07 4.48 -1.30
C SER A 52 -0.57 4.54 -1.63
N PRO A 53 -0.18 4.78 -2.90
CA PRO A 53 1.24 4.93 -3.26
C PRO A 53 1.96 6.06 -2.52
N GLY A 54 1.22 7.09 -2.11
CA GLY A 54 1.73 8.20 -1.31
C GLY A 54 1.85 7.87 0.18
N GLY A 55 1.34 6.72 0.63
CA GLY A 55 1.40 6.29 2.03
C GLY A 55 0.14 6.52 2.84
N TYR A 56 -0.94 7.03 2.26
CA TYR A 56 -2.19 7.20 3.00
C TYR A 56 -2.79 5.82 3.32
N MET A 57 -3.23 5.61 4.55
CA MET A 57 -3.77 4.34 5.01
C MET A 57 -5.29 4.37 5.06
N ALA A 58 -5.94 3.31 4.60
CA ALA A 58 -7.37 3.10 4.76
C ALA A 58 -7.64 1.65 5.20
N ARG A 59 -8.74 1.46 5.93
CA ARG A 59 -9.27 0.13 6.25
C ARG A 59 -10.56 -0.06 5.49
N VAL A 60 -10.65 -1.15 4.75
CA VAL A 60 -11.74 -1.39 3.80
C VAL A 60 -12.35 -2.75 4.05
N SER A 61 -13.68 -2.84 3.95
CA SER A 61 -14.36 -4.13 4.02
C SER A 61 -13.93 -5.00 2.83
N PRO A 62 -13.66 -6.30 3.03
CA PRO A 62 -13.44 -7.20 1.90
C PRO A 62 -14.58 -7.21 0.88
N LEU A 63 -15.80 -6.82 1.28
CA LEU A 63 -16.98 -6.71 0.39
C LEU A 63 -16.91 -5.52 -0.57
N ASP A 64 -16.08 -4.52 -0.27
CA ASP A 64 -15.89 -3.33 -1.12
C ASP A 64 -14.75 -3.52 -2.13
N VAL A 65 -14.17 -4.72 -2.23
CA VAL A 65 -13.10 -5.05 -3.17
C VAL A 65 -13.70 -5.36 -4.54
N CYS A 66 -13.22 -4.67 -5.57
CA CYS A 66 -13.66 -4.87 -6.95
C CYS A 66 -12.70 -5.74 -7.77
N ASP A 67 -11.39 -5.56 -7.55
CA ASP A 67 -10.35 -6.23 -8.32
C ASP A 67 -9.08 -6.39 -7.48
N VAL A 68 -8.32 -7.44 -7.77
CA VAL A 68 -7.09 -7.83 -7.08
C VAL A 68 -6.03 -8.22 -8.11
N VAL A 69 -4.92 -7.49 -8.13
CA VAL A 69 -3.71 -7.86 -8.87
C VAL A 69 -2.68 -8.33 -7.87
N LEU A 70 -2.41 -9.64 -7.87
CA LEU A 70 -1.40 -10.25 -7.00
C LEU A 70 -0.01 -9.72 -7.35
N ALA A 71 0.80 -9.50 -6.32
CA ALA A 71 2.18 -9.06 -6.44
C ALA A 71 3.13 -10.08 -5.81
N ASP A 72 4.36 -10.15 -6.32
CA ASP A 72 5.41 -10.86 -5.63
C ASP A 72 5.80 -10.10 -4.36
N PRO A 73 5.87 -10.77 -3.20
CA PRO A 73 6.26 -10.13 -1.96
C PRO A 73 7.70 -9.61 -2.07
N LEU A 74 7.93 -8.41 -1.53
CA LEU A 74 9.27 -7.84 -1.44
C LEU A 74 9.88 -8.23 -0.10
N ILE A 75 10.84 -9.15 -0.10
CA ILE A 75 11.49 -9.65 1.13
C ILE A 75 12.82 -8.94 1.35
N VAL A 76 13.10 -8.57 2.60
CA VAL A 76 14.35 -7.96 3.06
C VAL A 76 14.79 -8.55 4.39
N ASP A 77 16.07 -8.38 4.72
CA ASP A 77 16.62 -8.71 6.04
C ASP A 77 16.38 -7.56 7.01
N ALA A 78 15.41 -7.72 7.90
CA ALA A 78 15.02 -6.73 8.89
C ALA A 78 15.43 -7.17 10.30
N MET A 79 15.81 -6.22 11.16
CA MET A 79 16.20 -6.49 12.53
C MET A 79 14.94 -6.50 13.43
N PRO A 80 14.62 -7.64 14.09
CA PRO A 80 13.52 -7.70 15.05
C PRO A 80 13.73 -6.72 16.20
N ARG A 81 12.63 -6.19 16.74
CA ARG A 81 12.64 -5.20 17.83
C ARG A 81 13.43 -5.66 19.05
N VAL A 82 13.27 -6.93 19.44
CA VAL A 82 13.98 -7.51 20.60
C VAL A 82 15.50 -7.45 20.40
N ARG A 83 15.99 -7.83 19.21
CA ARG A 83 17.43 -7.76 18.88
C ARG A 83 17.93 -6.33 18.81
N PHE A 84 17.11 -5.42 18.28
CA PHE A 84 17.44 -3.99 18.28
C PHE A 84 17.61 -3.43 19.70
N LEU A 85 16.68 -3.74 20.61
CA LEU A 85 16.76 -3.32 22.02
C LEU A 85 17.99 -3.91 22.72
N GLN A 86 18.31 -5.19 22.49
CA GLN A 86 19.53 -5.82 23.00
C GLN A 86 20.80 -5.14 22.47
N ARG A 87 20.82 -4.71 21.22
CA ARG A 87 21.95 -3.94 20.68
C ARG A 87 22.08 -2.57 21.32
N LEU A 88 20.96 -1.93 21.68
CA LEU A 88 21.00 -0.65 22.39
C LEU A 88 21.55 -0.75 23.81
N SER A 89 21.58 -1.93 24.44
CA SER A 89 22.28 -2.12 25.71
C SER A 89 23.79 -2.35 25.58
N LEU A 90 24.29 -2.63 24.37
CA LEU A 90 25.73 -2.79 24.12
C LEU A 90 26.44 -1.43 24.06
N SER A 91 27.73 -1.43 24.40
CA SER A 91 28.59 -0.26 24.23
C SER A 91 28.77 0.11 22.74
N PRO A 92 29.15 1.36 22.41
CA PRO A 92 29.36 1.76 21.02
C PRO A 92 30.38 0.89 20.26
N GLN A 93 31.47 0.48 20.92
CA GLN A 93 32.47 -0.41 20.31
C GLN A 93 31.90 -1.80 20.01
N GLU A 94 31.15 -2.38 20.95
CA GLU A 94 30.52 -3.69 20.76
C GLU A 94 29.47 -3.68 19.66
N ARG A 95 28.73 -2.58 19.49
CA ARG A 95 27.76 -2.45 18.38
C ARG A 95 28.43 -2.48 17.02
N LEU A 96 29.62 -1.89 16.91
CA LEU A 96 30.43 -1.85 15.69
C LEU A 96 31.12 -3.19 15.40
N SER A 97 31.48 -3.96 16.43
CA SER A 97 32.07 -5.29 16.23
C SER A 97 31.03 -6.39 16.04
N SER A 98 29.80 -6.21 16.54
CA SER A 98 28.71 -7.16 16.43
C SER A 98 27.89 -6.96 15.15
N HIS A 99 28.49 -6.96 13.96
CA HIS A 99 27.73 -7.00 12.70
C HIS A 99 27.64 -8.43 12.18
N GLY A 100 26.44 -8.91 11.87
CA GLY A 100 26.27 -10.24 11.30
C GLY A 100 24.85 -10.53 10.85
N ALA A 101 24.71 -11.45 9.88
CA ALA A 101 23.43 -11.85 9.31
C ALA A 101 22.45 -12.41 10.36
N HIS A 102 22.97 -13.06 11.42
CA HIS A 102 22.21 -13.60 12.54
C HIS A 102 21.37 -12.55 13.30
N LEU A 103 21.61 -11.26 13.10
CA LEU A 103 20.85 -10.18 13.73
C LEU A 103 19.55 -9.86 12.99
N TYR A 104 19.41 -10.33 11.76
CA TYR A 104 18.29 -10.02 10.89
C TYR A 104 17.42 -11.25 10.67
N GLU A 105 16.18 -11.02 10.28
CA GLU A 105 15.19 -12.01 9.92
C GLU A 105 14.49 -11.58 8.63
N PRO A 106 14.05 -12.53 7.80
CA PRO A 106 13.32 -12.22 6.59
C PRO A 106 11.99 -11.55 6.93
N ALA A 107 11.70 -10.44 6.24
CA ALA A 107 10.48 -9.68 6.42
C ALA A 107 9.94 -9.15 5.10
N HIS A 108 8.61 -9.18 4.96
CA HIS A 108 7.89 -8.54 3.87
C HIS A 108 7.90 -7.03 4.06
N VAL A 109 8.30 -6.29 3.03
CA VAL A 109 8.21 -4.84 3.01
C VAL A 109 6.76 -4.43 2.77
N MET A 110 6.27 -3.55 3.63
CA MET A 110 4.92 -3.02 3.59
C MET A 110 4.90 -1.64 2.92
N TRP A 111 5.84 -0.79 3.33
CA TRP A 111 6.06 0.53 2.76
C TRP A 111 7.41 1.11 3.18
N VAL A 112 7.85 2.17 2.50
CA VAL A 112 9.08 2.89 2.88
C VAL A 112 8.85 4.39 2.98
N ALA A 113 9.66 5.04 3.81
CA ALA A 113 9.85 6.48 3.78
C ALA A 113 11.16 6.82 3.06
N LYS A 114 11.12 7.84 2.21
CA LYS A 114 12.30 8.44 1.58
C LYS A 114 12.59 9.82 2.15
N ASP A 115 13.87 10.09 2.33
CA ASP A 115 14.37 11.41 2.71
C ASP A 115 14.24 12.41 1.56
N LYS A 116 14.69 13.66 1.81
CA LYS A 116 14.69 14.73 0.82
C LYS A 116 15.63 14.49 -0.37
N TRP A 117 16.58 13.56 -0.26
CA TRP A 117 17.51 13.18 -1.32
C TRP A 117 17.03 11.94 -2.10
N GLY A 118 15.84 11.43 -1.78
CA GLY A 118 15.26 10.27 -2.44
C GLY A 118 15.83 8.93 -1.99
N ARG A 119 16.57 8.89 -0.88
CA ARG A 119 17.11 7.67 -0.28
C ARG A 119 16.14 7.11 0.75
N VAL A 120 16.13 5.79 0.90
CA VAL A 120 15.31 5.09 1.88
C VAL A 120 15.81 5.41 3.29
N ASP A 121 14.94 6.07 4.05
CA ASP A 121 15.17 6.55 5.41
C ASP A 121 14.62 5.54 6.43
N ALA A 122 13.33 5.25 6.32
CA ALA A 122 12.63 4.26 7.14
C ALA A 122 12.00 3.15 6.30
N VAL A 123 12.02 1.93 6.83
CA VAL A 123 11.40 0.74 6.21
C VAL A 123 10.40 0.15 7.20
N HIS A 124 9.18 -0.07 6.72
CA HIS A 124 8.14 -0.71 7.50
C HIS A 124 7.86 -2.10 6.95
N VAL A 125 7.92 -3.09 7.83
CA VAL A 125 7.92 -4.51 7.46
C VAL A 125 6.90 -5.31 8.28
N ARG A 126 6.60 -6.51 7.80
CA ARG A 126 5.97 -7.60 8.55
C ARG A 126 6.90 -8.80 8.45
N PHE A 127 7.33 -9.36 9.57
CA PHE A 127 8.22 -10.53 9.56
C PHE A 127 7.50 -11.73 8.97
N VAL A 128 8.25 -12.57 8.24
CA VAL A 128 7.74 -13.83 7.69
C VAL A 128 7.38 -14.77 8.83
N ASP A 129 8.24 -14.85 9.84
CA ASP A 129 7.93 -15.53 11.09
C ASP A 129 7.02 -14.64 11.97
N GLY A 130 5.84 -15.18 12.28
CA GLY A 130 4.84 -14.56 13.14
C GLY A 130 5.34 -14.23 14.55
N ALA A 131 6.35 -14.94 15.06
CA ALA A 131 6.89 -14.72 16.40
C ALA A 131 7.52 -13.34 16.61
N PHE A 132 7.96 -12.68 15.52
CA PHE A 132 8.56 -11.35 15.57
C PHE A 132 7.56 -10.21 15.33
N ASN A 133 6.29 -10.53 15.10
CA ASN A 133 5.23 -9.57 14.83
C ASN A 133 4.45 -9.25 16.12
N ASP A 134 5.07 -8.48 17.02
CA ASP A 134 4.54 -8.14 18.36
C ASP A 134 3.34 -7.18 18.32
N VAL A 135 3.16 -6.46 17.22
CA VAL A 135 2.01 -5.59 16.96
C VAL A 135 1.28 -6.02 15.69
N PRO A 136 -0.04 -5.73 15.56
CA PRO A 136 -0.79 -6.28 14.43
C PRO A 136 -0.53 -5.54 13.10
N GLY A 137 0.09 -4.35 13.13
CA GLY A 137 0.40 -3.54 11.95
C GLY A 137 1.87 -3.67 11.48
N PRO A 138 2.26 -2.97 10.40
CA PRO A 138 3.64 -2.89 9.94
C PRO A 138 4.59 -2.23 10.96
N ILE A 139 5.77 -2.82 11.16
CA ILE A 139 6.76 -2.42 12.17
C ILE A 139 7.88 -1.64 11.49
N ALA A 140 8.27 -0.50 12.05
CA ALA A 140 9.47 0.22 11.63
C ALA A 140 10.72 -0.53 12.08
N CYS A 141 11.58 -0.94 11.14
CA CYS A 141 12.76 -1.74 11.44
C CYS A 141 14.01 -1.21 10.73
N GLY A 142 15.16 -1.38 11.37
CA GLY A 142 16.44 -1.33 10.67
C GLY A 142 16.57 -2.54 9.73
N VAL A 143 17.08 -2.32 8.53
CA VAL A 143 17.37 -3.39 7.55
C VAL A 143 18.87 -3.49 7.31
N SER A 144 19.33 -4.62 6.77
CA SER A 144 20.73 -4.77 6.34
C SER A 144 21.11 -3.73 5.27
N ASP A 145 22.40 -3.44 5.15
CA ASP A 145 22.89 -2.47 4.15
C ASP A 145 22.61 -2.93 2.72
N GLU A 146 22.72 -4.23 2.47
CA GLU A 146 22.38 -4.85 1.18
C GLU A 146 20.88 -4.69 0.87
N SER A 147 20.01 -4.98 1.85
CA SER A 147 18.57 -4.74 1.73
C SER A 147 18.25 -3.27 1.50
N ARG A 148 18.96 -2.35 2.17
CA ARG A 148 18.78 -0.89 1.97
C ARG A 148 19.22 -0.47 0.57
N ALA A 149 20.35 -0.96 0.09
CA ALA A 149 20.85 -0.70 -1.26
C ALA A 149 19.85 -1.22 -2.31
N PHE A 150 19.38 -2.45 -2.15
CA PHE A 150 18.31 -3.03 -2.97
C PHE A 150 17.06 -2.12 -2.97
N LEU A 151 16.55 -1.74 -1.79
CA LEU A 151 15.37 -0.87 -1.67
C LEU A 151 15.56 0.50 -2.30
N ASN A 152 16.75 1.10 -2.25
CA ASN A 152 17.02 2.36 -2.94
C ASN A 152 16.79 2.24 -4.47
N THR A 153 17.07 1.08 -5.06
CA THR A 153 16.86 0.84 -6.50
C THR A 153 15.40 0.53 -6.86
N VAL A 154 14.72 -0.25 -6.02
CA VAL A 154 13.39 -0.79 -6.35
C VAL A 154 12.22 0.00 -5.75
N ALA A 155 12.44 0.81 -4.70
CA ALA A 155 11.37 1.49 -4.01
C ALA A 155 10.83 2.68 -4.79
N LYS A 156 9.85 2.38 -5.64
CA LYS A 156 9.11 3.29 -6.48
C LYS A 156 7.61 3.10 -6.23
N ARG A 157 6.83 4.18 -6.43
CA ARG A 157 5.40 4.25 -6.11
C ARG A 157 4.52 3.29 -6.92
N ASP A 158 5.04 2.74 -8.01
CA ASP A 158 4.41 1.73 -8.85
C ASP A 158 4.58 0.30 -8.33
N ARG A 159 5.55 0.09 -7.42
CA ARG A 159 5.86 -1.20 -6.80
C ARG A 159 5.43 -1.30 -5.34
N LEU A 160 5.52 -0.22 -4.57
CA LEU A 160 5.06 -0.16 -3.18
C LEU A 160 4.70 1.26 -2.74
N PRO A 161 4.03 1.44 -1.58
CA PRO A 161 3.84 2.76 -1.00
C PRO A 161 5.18 3.42 -0.64
N VAL A 162 5.38 4.65 -1.12
CA VAL A 162 6.56 5.47 -0.84
C VAL A 162 6.12 6.82 -0.26
N VAL A 163 6.35 6.97 1.04
CA VAL A 163 6.14 8.20 1.79
C VAL A 163 7.36 9.09 1.59
N LYS A 164 7.18 10.35 1.19
CA LYS A 164 8.29 11.31 1.12
C LYS A 164 8.25 12.22 2.33
N CYS A 165 9.42 12.60 2.84
CA CYS A 165 9.51 13.73 3.75
C CYS A 165 8.99 15.00 3.04
N ARG A 166 7.86 15.55 3.50
CA ARG A 166 7.25 16.85 3.11
C ARG A 166 6.55 17.00 1.75
N ASP A 167 6.26 15.95 0.98
CA ASP A 167 5.51 16.09 -0.29
C ASP A 167 4.08 15.53 -0.25
N ARG A 168 3.16 16.24 -0.94
CA ARG A 168 1.76 15.82 -1.19
C ARG A 168 1.70 14.45 -1.88
N ALA A 169 0.63 13.71 -1.59
CA ALA A 169 0.36 12.39 -2.18
C ALA A 169 0.26 12.49 -3.72
N SER A 170 1.10 11.74 -4.44
CA SER A 170 0.92 11.52 -5.88
C SER A 170 0.10 10.25 -6.09
N SER A 171 -0.87 10.31 -7.01
CA SER A 171 -1.78 9.21 -7.34
C SER A 171 -1.06 7.97 -7.88
N CYS A 172 -1.72 6.81 -7.74
CA CYS A 172 -1.31 5.54 -8.33
C CYS A 172 -1.58 5.57 -9.83
N SER A 173 -0.71 6.19 -10.63
CA SER A 173 -0.70 5.88 -12.05
C SER A 173 -0.11 4.47 -12.20
N LEU A 174 -0.94 3.53 -12.68
CA LEU A 174 -0.50 2.20 -13.11
C LEU A 174 0.65 2.38 -14.09
N SER A 175 1.88 2.17 -13.63
CA SER A 175 3.01 2.03 -14.53
C SER A 175 2.82 0.70 -15.24
N ARG A 176 2.37 0.77 -16.51
CA ARG A 176 1.98 -0.34 -17.40
C ARG A 176 0.69 -1.06 -17.01
N GLU A 177 -0.43 -0.36 -17.12
CA GLU A 177 -1.73 -1.02 -17.28
C GLU A 177 -1.73 -1.87 -18.57
N ARG A 178 -2.03 -3.18 -18.49
CA ARG A 178 -2.24 -3.99 -19.70
C ARG A 178 -3.41 -3.37 -20.50
N PRO A 179 -3.35 -3.34 -21.85
CA PRO A 179 -4.36 -2.67 -22.68
C PRO A 179 -5.80 -3.12 -22.38
N GLU A 180 -5.97 -4.37 -21.98
CA GLU A 180 -7.24 -4.99 -21.60
C GLU A 180 -7.90 -4.34 -20.38
N TYR A 181 -7.12 -4.03 -19.33
CA TYR A 181 -7.64 -3.35 -18.14
C TYR A 181 -8.00 -1.90 -18.44
N ARG A 182 -7.24 -1.23 -19.31
CA ARG A 182 -7.58 0.12 -19.80
C ARG A 182 -8.91 0.12 -20.53
N LYS A 183 -9.16 -0.89 -21.38
CA LYS A 183 -10.40 -1.05 -22.14
C LYS A 183 -11.59 -1.33 -21.23
N ALA A 184 -11.48 -2.30 -20.32
CA ALA A 184 -12.53 -2.61 -19.35
C ALA A 184 -12.91 -1.38 -18.48
N ARG A 185 -11.93 -0.51 -18.18
CA ARG A 185 -12.15 0.75 -17.46
C ARG A 185 -12.84 1.81 -18.29
N GLN A 186 -12.48 1.94 -19.58
CA GLN A 186 -13.19 2.81 -20.50
C GLN A 186 -14.66 2.39 -20.60
N ASP A 187 -14.91 1.09 -20.73
CA ASP A 187 -16.25 0.52 -20.83
C ASP A 187 -17.06 0.75 -19.54
N PHE A 188 -16.46 0.52 -18.37
CA PHE A 188 -17.12 0.78 -17.08
C PHE A 188 -17.39 2.28 -16.84
N SER A 189 -16.44 3.16 -17.18
CA SER A 189 -16.63 4.61 -17.04
C SER A 189 -17.77 5.14 -17.93
N THR A 190 -17.93 4.55 -19.12
CA THR A 190 -19.03 4.83 -20.05
C THR A 190 -20.36 4.36 -19.47
N LEU A 191 -20.38 3.16 -18.88
CA LEU A 191 -21.55 2.61 -18.21
C LEU A 191 -22.01 3.48 -17.03
N VAL A 192 -21.11 3.83 -16.10
CA VAL A 192 -21.46 4.68 -14.94
C VAL A 192 -21.95 6.06 -15.37
N ARG A 193 -21.31 6.69 -16.36
CA ARG A 193 -21.78 7.97 -16.92
C ARG A 193 -23.17 7.86 -17.55
N SER A 194 -23.44 6.77 -18.24
CA SER A 194 -24.77 6.52 -18.82
C SER A 194 -25.83 6.31 -17.73
N SER A 195 -25.50 5.68 -16.60
CA SER A 195 -26.41 5.43 -15.49
C SER A 195 -26.74 6.70 -14.69
N VAL A 196 -25.82 7.67 -14.60
CA VAL A 196 -26.03 8.95 -13.90
C VAL A 196 -26.97 9.87 -14.68
N ASN A 197 -27.00 9.78 -16.01
CA ASN A 197 -27.92 10.56 -16.85
C ASN A 197 -29.37 10.05 -16.86
N VAL A 198 -29.65 8.90 -16.26
CA VAL A 198 -31.03 8.36 -16.16
C VAL A 198 -31.79 8.94 -14.94
N ILE A 199 -31.08 9.62 -14.02
CA ILE A 199 -31.68 10.24 -12.82
C ILE A 199 -31.70 11.77 -12.96
N GLN A 200 -32.29 12.28 -14.04
CA GLN A 200 -32.89 13.61 -14.03
C GLN A 200 -34.39 13.44 -14.31
N PRO A 201 -35.28 13.75 -13.34
CA PRO A 201 -36.69 13.82 -13.67
C PRO A 201 -36.91 15.00 -14.62
N SER A 202 -37.47 14.69 -15.78
CA SER A 202 -38.03 15.64 -16.73
C SER A 202 -39.05 16.55 -16.04
N ALA A 203 -38.60 17.72 -15.57
CA ALA A 203 -39.48 18.81 -15.19
C ALA A 203 -39.87 19.61 -16.44
N ALA A 204 -40.80 19.06 -17.22
CA ALA A 204 -41.50 19.76 -18.29
C ALA A 204 -42.99 19.78 -17.96
N GLY A 205 -43.36 20.57 -16.95
CA GLY A 205 -44.74 20.97 -16.70
C GLY A 205 -44.98 22.33 -17.34
N HIS A 206 -45.41 22.32 -18.61
CA HIS A 206 -46.07 23.46 -19.22
C HIS A 206 -47.29 23.85 -18.37
N VAL A 207 -47.35 25.10 -17.91
CA VAL A 207 -48.61 25.75 -17.57
C VAL A 207 -48.68 27.03 -18.40
N SER A 208 -49.49 26.97 -19.45
CA SER A 208 -50.02 28.15 -20.14
C SER A 208 -51.51 28.18 -19.87
N ALA A 209 -51.94 29.21 -19.14
CA ALA A 209 -53.13 30.04 -19.31
C ALA A 209 -53.33 30.86 -18.03
#